data_AF-A0A395GRS3-F1
#
_entry.id   AF-A0A395GRS3-F1
#
_cell.length_a   1.000
_cell.length_b   1.000
_cell.length_c   1.000
_cell.angle_alpha   90.00
_cell.angle_beta   90.00
_cell.angle_gamma   90.00
#
_symmetry.space_group_name_H-M   'P 1'
#
loop_
_entity.id
_entity.type
_entity.pdbx_description
1 polymer ?
#
loop_
_entity_poly.entity_id
_entity_poly.type
_entity_poly.pdbx_seq_one_letter_code
_entity_poly.pdbx_strand_id
1 'polypeptide(L)'
;SLRPSPSRKGLICLCNDGVLRSFSSTGTVVDYARLSPEEIQDASELFGTDPHLQQEMRKVFRGVDGYDVPSEKLEFPDRELVPRRLR
;
A
#
# COMPACT_ATOMS: atom_id res chain seq x y z
N SER A 1 8.46 8.19 -8.21
CA SER A 1 8.36 6.73 -8.44
C SER A 1 8.98 6.01 -7.26
N LEU A 2 8.31 5.00 -6.71
CA LEU A 2 8.84 4.21 -5.58
C LEU A 2 10.02 3.35 -6.02
N ARG A 3 11.03 3.28 -5.17
CA ARG A 3 12.19 2.41 -5.38
C ARG A 3 11.77 0.96 -5.19
N PRO A 4 12.04 0.07 -6.16
CA PRO A 4 11.79 -1.35 -5.97
C PRO A 4 12.77 -1.93 -4.94
N SER A 5 12.43 -3.09 -4.37
CA SER A 5 13.39 -3.85 -3.56
C SER A 5 14.69 -4.08 -4.34
N PRO A 6 15.88 -3.92 -3.71
CA PRO A 6 17.17 -4.15 -4.37
C PRO A 6 17.28 -5.54 -5.01
N SER A 7 16.66 -6.55 -4.39
CA SER A 7 16.64 -7.94 -4.89
C SER A 7 15.71 -8.15 -6.09
N ARG A 8 14.80 -7.20 -6.38
CA ARG A 8 13.65 -7.33 -7.29
C ARG A 8 12.70 -8.50 -6.99
N LYS A 9 12.82 -9.13 -5.81
CA LYS A 9 11.92 -10.18 -5.31
C LYS A 9 10.88 -9.65 -4.31
N GLY A 10 10.77 -8.33 -4.21
CA GLY A 10 9.85 -7.63 -3.32
C GLY A 10 8.40 -7.56 -3.83
N LEU A 11 7.56 -6.77 -3.16
CA LEU A 11 6.20 -6.45 -3.61
C LEU A 11 5.93 -4.95 -3.44
N ILE A 12 5.23 -4.34 -4.39
CA ILE A 12 4.57 -3.05 -4.18
C ILE A 12 3.13 -3.32 -3.77
N CYS A 13 2.69 -2.74 -2.66
CA CYS A 13 1.35 -2.95 -2.11
C CYS A 13 0.76 -1.61 -1.70
N LEU A 14 -0.46 -1.32 -2.17
CA LEU A 14 -1.30 -0.29 -1.58
C LEU A 14 -1.95 -0.89 -0.33
N CYS A 15 -1.46 -0.51 0.84
CA CYS A 15 -1.96 -1.00 2.11
C CYS A 15 -3.27 -0.28 2.46
N ASN A 16 -4.15 -0.91 3.24
CA ASN A 16 -5.47 -0.38 3.61
C ASN A 16 -5.42 0.85 4.56
N ASP A 17 -4.23 1.25 5.00
CA ASP A 17 -3.97 2.51 5.71
C ASP A 17 -3.67 3.68 4.76
N GLY A 18 -3.80 3.49 3.44
CA GLY A 18 -3.62 4.55 2.44
C GLY A 18 -2.17 4.81 2.04
N VAL A 19 -1.23 3.95 2.47
CA VAL A 19 0.18 4.09 2.12
C VAL A 19 0.58 3.04 1.10
N LEU A 20 1.15 3.50 -0.01
CA LEU A 20 1.76 2.65 -1.02
C LEU A 20 3.18 2.29 -0.57
N ARG A 21 3.44 1.02 -0.31
CA ARG A 21 4.73 0.54 0.20
C ARG A 21 5.42 -0.40 -0.78
N SER A 22 6.73 -0.23 -0.90
CA SER A 22 7.64 -1.18 -1.55
C SER A 22 8.30 -2.03 -0.46
N PHE A 23 7.99 -3.33 -0.45
CA PHE A 23 8.56 -4.29 0.49
C PHE A 23 9.73 -5.05 -0.12
N SER A 24 10.71 -5.39 0.70
CA SER A 24 11.76 -6.36 0.40
C SER A 24 11.19 -7.78 0.34
N SER A 25 12.02 -8.76 -0.07
CA SER A 25 11.64 -10.17 -0.02
C SER A 25 11.46 -10.72 1.41
N THR A 26 11.88 -9.98 2.43
CA THR A 26 11.77 -10.34 3.86
C THR A 26 10.67 -9.54 4.57
N GLY A 27 9.83 -8.81 3.81
CA GLY A 27 8.73 -8.03 4.38
C GLY A 27 9.14 -6.69 5.01
N THR A 28 10.38 -6.26 4.84
CA THR A 28 10.86 -4.93 5.30
C THR A 28 10.44 -3.85 4.31
N VAL A 29 9.97 -2.69 4.78
CA VAL A 29 9.69 -1.54 3.91
C VAL A 29 11.00 -0.97 3.38
N VAL A 30 11.10 -0.79 2.08
CA VAL A 30 12.27 -0.22 1.37
C VAL A 30 11.99 1.21 0.92
N ASP A 31 10.73 1.50 0.59
CA ASP A 31 10.26 2.82 0.17
C ASP A 31 8.75 2.93 0.39
N TYR A 32 8.24 4.15 0.54
CA TYR A 32 6.81 4.38 0.74
C TYR A 32 6.36 5.72 0.14
N ALA A 33 5.07 5.82 -0.16
CA ALA A 33 4.38 7.05 -0.52
C ALA A 33 3.05 7.09 0.21
N ARG A 34 2.80 8.20 0.92
CA ARG A 34 1.48 8.51 1.47
C ARG A 34 0.61 8.98 0.33
N LEU A 35 -0.62 8.47 0.26
CA LEU A 35 -1.57 8.87 -0.77
C LEU A 35 -2.75 9.60 -0.11
N SER A 36 -3.17 10.69 -0.73
CA SER A 36 -4.43 11.35 -0.39
C SER A 36 -5.63 10.50 -0.80
N PRO A 37 -6.85 10.79 -0.33
CA PRO A 37 -8.06 10.08 -0.73
C PRO A 37 -8.31 10.07 -2.26
N GLU A 38 -7.87 11.12 -2.96
CA GLU A 38 -7.94 11.22 -4.42
C GLU A 38 -6.90 10.32 -5.08
N GLU A 39 -5.66 10.36 -4.63
CA GLU A 39 -4.57 9.50 -5.15
C GLU A 39 -4.83 8.01 -4.88
N ILE A 40 -5.53 7.67 -3.79
CA ILE A 40 -5.96 6.28 -3.50
C ILE A 40 -7.00 5.82 -4.52
N GLN A 41 -7.92 6.68 -4.95
CA GLN A 41 -8.90 6.35 -5.99
C GLN A 41 -8.20 6.11 -7.33
N ASP A 42 -7.32 7.02 -7.74
CA ASP A 42 -6.53 6.88 -8.97
C ASP A 42 -5.70 5.59 -8.97
N ALA A 43 -5.03 5.29 -7.84
CA ALA A 43 -4.27 4.06 -7.68
C ALA A 43 -5.17 2.82 -7.74
N SER A 44 -6.36 2.88 -7.14
CA SER A 44 -7.32 1.77 -7.16
C SER A 44 -7.75 1.43 -8.59
N GLU A 45 -7.98 2.43 -9.44
CA GLU A 45 -8.31 2.24 -10.86
C GLU A 45 -7.19 1.52 -11.63
N LEU A 46 -5.92 1.75 -11.28
CA LEU A 46 -4.77 1.06 -11.89
C LEU A 46 -4.64 -0.41 -11.46
N PHE A 47 -5.06 -0.75 -10.24
CA PHE A 47 -4.89 -2.10 -9.68
C PHE A 47 -6.02 -3.08 -10.05
N GLY A 48 -7.17 -2.62 -10.56
CA GLY A 48 -8.29 -3.49 -10.85
C GLY A 48 -9.10 -3.07 -12.07
N THR A 49 -9.31 -3.98 -13.02
CA THR A 49 -10.32 -3.82 -14.09
C THR A 49 -11.65 -4.51 -13.75
N ASP A 50 -11.66 -5.32 -12.69
CA ASP A 50 -12.86 -6.02 -12.22
C ASP A 50 -13.75 -5.07 -11.38
N PRO A 51 -15.01 -4.82 -11.80
CA PRO A 51 -15.94 -3.95 -11.09
C PRO A 51 -16.24 -4.35 -9.65
N HIS A 52 -16.24 -5.66 -9.34
CA HIS A 52 -16.47 -6.15 -7.97
C HIS A 52 -15.27 -5.81 -7.08
N LEU A 53 -14.05 -6.02 -7.57
CA LEU A 53 -12.83 -5.62 -6.86
C LEU A 53 -12.80 -4.11 -6.62
N GLN A 54 -13.18 -3.32 -7.62
CA GLN A 54 -13.29 -1.87 -7.49
C GLN A 54 -14.29 -1.44 -6.40
N GLN A 55 -15.44 -2.12 -6.31
CA GLN A 55 -16.41 -1.84 -5.26
C GLN A 55 -15.88 -2.17 -3.86
N GLU A 56 -15.18 -3.31 -3.71
CA GLU A 56 -14.56 -3.68 -2.43
C GLU A 56 -13.44 -2.72 -2.04
N MET A 57 -12.59 -2.30 -2.99
CA MET A 57 -11.55 -1.29 -2.75
C MET A 57 -12.16 0.04 -2.27
N ARG A 58 -13.23 0.53 -2.92
CA ARG A 58 -13.94 1.74 -2.47
C ARG A 58 -14.51 1.61 -1.04
N LYS A 59 -14.90 0.41 -0.61
CA LYS A 59 -15.35 0.19 0.78
C LYS A 59 -14.18 0.23 1.74
N VAL A 60 -13.09 -0.47 1.41
CA VAL A 60 -11.88 -0.55 2.25
C VAL A 60 -11.25 0.83 2.46
N PHE A 61 -11.19 1.65 1.41
CA PHE A 61 -10.53 2.96 1.45
C PHE A 61 -11.45 4.12 1.82
N ARG A 62 -12.70 3.86 2.21
CA ARG A 62 -13.64 4.93 2.57
C ARG A 62 -13.15 5.69 3.81
N GLY A 63 -12.84 6.97 3.62
CA GLY A 63 -12.35 7.85 4.70
C GLY A 63 -10.91 7.57 5.12
N VAL A 64 -10.15 6.82 4.32
CA VAL A 64 -8.73 6.58 4.55
C VAL A 64 -7.92 7.69 3.90
N ASP A 65 -7.01 8.29 4.67
CA ASP A 65 -6.00 9.23 4.19
C ASP A 65 -4.62 8.75 4.66
N GLY A 66 -3.70 8.50 3.73
CA GLY A 66 -2.34 8.06 4.06
C GLY A 66 -1.53 9.11 4.83
N TYR A 67 -1.98 10.37 4.86
CA TYR A 67 -1.36 11.44 5.64
C TYR A 67 -1.72 11.40 7.14
N ASP A 68 -2.77 10.67 7.52
CA ASP A 68 -3.12 10.42 8.92
C ASP A 68 -2.24 9.35 9.58
N VAL A 69 -1.45 8.62 8.79
CA VAL A 69 -0.56 7.56 9.31
C VAL A 69 0.63 8.17 10.06
N PRO A 70 0.86 7.78 11.33
CA PRO A 70 2.01 8.26 12.09
C PRO A 70 3.34 7.93 11.39
N SER A 71 4.31 8.84 11.48
CA SER A 71 5.62 8.72 10.80
C SER A 71 6.31 7.38 11.04
N GLU A 72 6.24 6.86 12.27
CA GLU A 72 6.82 5.58 12.68
C GLU A 72 6.23 4.39 11.91
N LYS A 73 4.94 4.45 11.55
CA LYS A 73 4.21 3.40 10.86
C LYS A 73 4.44 3.40 9.34
N LEU A 74 5.10 4.43 8.80
CA LEU A 74 5.45 4.48 7.38
C LEU A 74 6.48 3.39 7.05
N GLU A 75 7.53 3.29 7.86
CA GLU A 75 8.62 2.30 7.73
C GLU A 75 8.32 1.00 8.49
N PHE A 76 7.62 1.09 9.63
CA PHE A 76 7.31 -0.06 10.50
C PHE A 76 5.79 -0.26 10.62
N PRO A 77 5.12 -0.67 9.55
CA PRO A 77 3.68 -0.89 9.58
C PRO A 77 3.32 -2.05 10.49
N ASP A 78 2.06 -2.11 10.90
CA ASP A 78 1.56 -3.27 11.65
C ASP A 78 1.74 -4.55 10.84
N ARG A 79 2.00 -5.66 11.54
CA ARG A 79 2.28 -6.97 10.90
C ARG A 79 1.18 -7.40 9.93
N GLU A 80 -0.05 -6.97 10.17
CA GLU A 80 -1.20 -7.24 9.32
C GLU A 80 -1.18 -6.51 7.97
N LEU A 81 -0.37 -5.46 7.83
CA LEU A 81 -0.19 -4.69 6.59
C LEU A 81 0.93 -5.25 5.72
N VAL A 82 1.85 -6.03 6.30
CA VAL A 82 2.88 -6.74 5.53
C VAL A 82 2.20 -7.79 4.65
N PRO A 83 2.52 -7.93 3.35
CA PRO A 83 1.89 -8.95 2.50
C PRO A 83 2.12 -10.37 3.05
N ARG A 84 1.08 -11.21 3.13
CA ARG A 84 1.16 -12.56 3.76
C ARG A 84 2.30 -13.42 3.23
N ARG A 85 2.63 -13.31 1.95
CA ARG A 85 3.73 -14.05 1.30
C ARG A 85 5.13 -13.60 1.72
N LEU A 86 5.24 -12.48 2.43
CA LEU A 86 6.47 -11.87 2.91
C LEU A 86 6.55 -11.85 4.45
N ARG A 87 5.53 -12.39 5.14
CA ARG A 87 5.47 -12.51 6.61
C ARG A 87 6.15 -13.77 7.12
#